data_AF-A0A2V7PG26-F1
#
_entry.id   AF-A0A2V7PG26-F1
#
_cell.length_a   1.000
_cell.length_b   1.000
_cell.length_c   1.000
_cell.angle_alpha   90.00
_cell.angle_beta   90.00
_cell.angle_gamma   90.00
#
_symmetry.space_group_name_H-M   'P 1'
#
loop_
_entity.id
_entity.type
_entity.pdbx_description
1 polymer ?
#
loop_
_entity_poly.entity_id
_entity_poly.type
_entity_poly.pdbx_seq_one_letter_code
_entity_poly.pdbx_strand_id
1 'polypeptide(L)'
;MSHRLLILGAGGHSRAVAELASEAGWTVAGFTDRAGAPRPGILGTDADVGALARAGKIDAAVVGVGNSALPRRAELFRLLYDCGLATQALVHPRAVL
;
A
#
# COMPACT_ATOMS: atom_id res chain seq x y z
N MET A 1 -1.30 19.27 -6.28
CA MET A 1 -1.57 18.45 -5.08
C MET A 1 -0.90 17.11 -5.31
N SER A 2 -0.18 16.54 -4.34
CA SER A 2 0.44 15.23 -4.53
C SER A 2 -0.54 14.12 -4.16
N HIS A 3 -0.66 13.11 -5.02
CA HIS A 3 -1.52 11.96 -4.77
C HIS A 3 -0.89 11.04 -3.71
N ARG A 4 -1.67 10.68 -2.70
CA ARG A 4 -1.26 9.95 -1.49
C ARG A 4 -1.58 8.48 -1.62
N LEU A 5 -0.55 7.64 -1.54
CA LEU A 5 -0.64 6.20 -1.71
C LEU A 5 -0.45 5.46 -0.39
N LEU A 6 -1.38 4.58 -0.03
CA LEU A 6 -1.22 3.63 1.07
C LEU A 6 -0.57 2.33 0.57
N ILE A 7 0.39 1.79 1.32
CA ILE A 7 1.03 0.51 0.98
C ILE A 7 0.62 -0.57 1.99
N LEU A 8 -0.04 -1.63 1.53
CA LEU A 8 -0.43 -2.76 2.38
C LEU A 8 0.73 -3.75 2.49
N GLY A 9 1.28 -3.91 3.69
CA GLY A 9 2.46 -4.70 4.02
C GLY A 9 3.71 -3.83 4.27
N ALA A 10 4.40 -4.08 5.40
CA ALA A 10 5.62 -3.36 5.80
C ALA A 10 6.81 -4.32 5.95
N GLY A 11 6.96 -5.25 5.00
CA GLY A 11 8.08 -6.20 4.90
C GLY A 11 9.16 -5.76 3.91
N GLY A 12 10.18 -6.60 3.67
CA GLY A 12 11.32 -6.22 2.80
C GLY A 12 10.94 -5.78 1.38
N HIS A 13 9.90 -6.39 0.78
CA HIS A 13 9.42 -6.00 -0.55
C HIS A 13 8.83 -4.59 -0.60
N SER A 14 8.19 -4.14 0.48
CA SER A 14 7.46 -2.86 0.49
C SER A 14 8.39 -1.65 0.43
N ARG A 15 9.67 -1.81 0.81
CA ARG A 15 10.70 -0.78 0.61
C ARG A 15 10.88 -0.44 -0.86
N ALA A 16 11.05 -1.45 -1.71
CA ALA A 16 11.19 -1.26 -3.15
C ALA A 16 9.90 -0.68 -3.76
N VAL A 17 8.73 -1.06 -3.25
CA VAL A 17 7.44 -0.51 -3.67
C VAL A 17 7.30 0.97 -3.27
N ALA A 18 7.78 1.37 -2.10
CA ALA A 18 7.76 2.77 -1.66
C ALA A 18 8.70 3.67 -2.49
N GLU A 19 9.90 3.17 -2.80
CA GLU A 19 10.84 3.83 -3.72
C GLU A 19 10.21 3.98 -5.11
N LEU A 20 9.64 2.89 -5.65
CA LEU A 20 8.90 2.90 -6.91
C LEU A 20 7.74 3.90 -6.90
N ALA A 21 6.94 3.94 -5.84
CA ALA A 21 5.81 4.87 -5.74
C ALA A 21 6.29 6.32 -5.84
N SER A 22 7.40 6.64 -5.17
CA SER A 22 8.00 7.98 -5.16
C SER A 22 8.50 8.37 -6.55
N GLU A 23 9.21 7.47 -7.23
CA GLU A 23 9.68 7.64 -8.62
C GLU A 23 8.52 7.75 -9.62
N ALA A 24 7.38 7.11 -9.34
CA ALA A 24 6.15 7.22 -10.12
C ALA A 24 5.30 8.46 -9.78
N GLY A 25 5.81 9.38 -8.95
CA GLY A 25 5.16 10.65 -8.62
C GLY A 25 4.14 10.59 -7.46
N TRP A 26 4.06 9.47 -6.75
CA TRP A 26 3.18 9.33 -5.58
C TRP A 26 3.89 9.77 -4.29
N THR A 27 3.11 10.31 -3.36
CA THR A 27 3.55 10.48 -1.97
C THR A 27 3.12 9.26 -1.15
N VAL A 28 4.06 8.55 -0.55
CA VAL A 28 3.73 7.44 0.35
C VAL A 28 3.07 8.00 1.62
N ALA A 29 1.78 7.72 1.79
CA ALA A 29 1.02 8.15 2.96
C ALA A 29 1.44 7.39 4.23
N GLY A 30 1.85 6.14 4.06
CA GLY A 30 2.28 5.23 5.11
C GLY A 30 1.94 3.79 4.74
N PHE A 31 2.04 2.89 5.72
CA PHE A 31 1.85 1.46 5.55
C PHE A 31 0.73 0.92 6.46
N THR A 32 0.10 -0.18 6.07
CA THR A 32 -0.57 -1.09 7.01
C THR A 32 0.18 -2.41 7.07
N ASP A 33 0.01 -3.15 8.16
CA ASP A 33 0.49 -4.53 8.25
C ASP A 33 -0.40 -5.33 9.20
N ARG A 34 -0.04 -6.58 9.47
CA ARG A 34 -0.65 -7.38 10.53
C ARG A 34 -0.50 -6.70 11.89
N ALA A 35 -1.42 -7.02 12.79
CA ALA A 35 -1.33 -6.60 14.18
C ALA A 35 0.03 -7.00 14.77
N GLY A 36 0.68 -6.03 15.42
CA GLY A 36 2.03 -6.16 15.95
C GLY A 36 2.44 -4.90 16.68
N ALA A 37 3.69 -4.86 17.15
CA ALA A 37 4.23 -3.67 17.79
C ALA A 37 4.19 -2.46 16.82
N PRO A 38 3.89 -1.25 17.32
CA PRO A 38 3.96 -0.03 16.53
C PRO A 38 5.34 0.11 15.88
N ARG A 39 5.38 0.41 14.59
CA ARG A 39 6.60 0.69 13.84
C ARG A 39 6.47 2.04 13.14
N PRO A 40 7.55 2.81 13.00
CA PRO A 40 7.53 4.07 12.25
C PRO A 40 6.94 3.89 10.84
N GLY A 41 6.06 4.80 10.43
CA GLY A 41 5.42 4.77 9.12
C GLY A 41 4.21 3.85 8.98
N ILE A 42 3.89 3.02 9.99
CA ILE A 42 2.66 2.22 10.00
C ILE A 42 1.50 3.08 10.53
N LEU A 43 0.46 3.25 9.73
CA LEU A 43 -0.73 4.04 10.06
C LEU A 43 -1.80 3.23 10.82
N GLY A 44 -1.70 1.91 10.75
CA GLY A 44 -2.64 1.00 11.36
C GLY A 44 -2.43 -0.44 10.89
N THR A 45 -3.34 -1.31 11.30
CA THR A 45 -3.41 -2.68 10.84
C THR A 45 -4.21 -2.78 9.54
N ASP A 46 -4.20 -3.96 8.90
CA ASP A 46 -5.05 -4.19 7.74
C ASP A 46 -6.57 -4.04 8.03
N ALA A 47 -6.99 -4.19 9.29
CA ALA A 47 -8.37 -3.92 9.69
C ALA A 47 -8.74 -2.42 9.60
N ASP A 48 -7.74 -1.53 9.64
CA ASP A 48 -7.93 -0.09 9.64
C ASP A 48 -8.03 0.49 8.22
N VAL A 49 -7.75 -0.29 7.17
CA VAL A 49 -7.76 0.16 5.75
C VAL A 49 -9.07 0.86 5.38
N GLY A 50 -10.21 0.30 5.77
CA GLY A 50 -11.51 0.91 5.47
C GLY A 50 -11.73 2.25 6.20
N ALA A 51 -11.24 2.38 7.43
CA ALA A 51 -11.31 3.65 8.17
C ALA A 51 -10.36 4.70 7.57
N LEU A 52 -9.15 4.28 7.21
CA LEU A 52 -8.15 5.11 6.56
C LEU A 52 -8.64 5.64 5.20
N ALA A 53 -9.31 4.80 4.40
CA ALA A 53 -9.94 5.21 3.14
C ALA A 53 -11.00 6.28 3.36
N ARG A 54 -11.91 6.09 4.33
CA ARG A 54 -12.98 7.05 4.65
C ARG A 54 -12.49 8.38 5.21
N ALA A 55 -11.30 8.43 5.82
CA ALA A 55 -10.72 9.65 6.36
C ALA A 55 -10.37 10.70 5.27
N GLY A 56 -10.38 10.32 3.99
CA GLY A 56 -10.18 11.25 2.87
C GLY A 56 -8.75 11.78 2.74
N LYS A 57 -7.76 11.10 3.34
CA LYS A 57 -6.33 11.47 3.30
C LYS A 57 -5.49 10.54 2.42
N ILE A 58 -6.12 9.61 1.72
CA ILE A 58 -5.48 8.58 0.90
C ILE A 58 -6.28 8.51 -0.40
N ASP A 59 -5.60 8.64 -1.53
CA ASP A 59 -6.22 8.67 -2.85
C ASP A 59 -6.29 7.26 -3.47
N ALA A 60 -5.29 6.42 -3.18
CA ALA A 60 -5.20 5.06 -3.68
C ALA A 60 -4.34 4.17 -2.77
N ALA A 61 -4.29 2.88 -3.06
CA ALA A 61 -3.43 1.93 -2.38
C ALA A 61 -2.77 0.92 -3.32
N VAL A 62 -1.69 0.31 -2.84
CA VAL A 62 -0.99 -0.78 -3.52
C VAL A 62 -0.63 -1.89 -2.52
N VAL A 63 -0.63 -3.14 -2.97
CA VAL A 63 -0.19 -4.27 -2.15
C VAL A 63 1.34 -4.40 -2.23
N GLY A 64 2.02 -4.16 -1.11
CA GLY A 64 3.48 -4.20 -0.94
C GLY A 64 4.02 -5.56 -0.50
N VAL A 65 3.31 -6.65 -0.77
CA VAL A 65 3.68 -8.02 -0.36
C VAL A 65 4.29 -8.80 -1.52
N GLY A 66 5.49 -9.34 -1.31
CA GLY A 66 6.24 -10.10 -2.31
C GLY A 66 5.79 -11.56 -2.48
N ASN A 67 6.50 -12.28 -3.35
CA ASN A 67 6.13 -13.64 -3.80
C ASN A 67 6.14 -14.71 -2.69
N SER A 68 6.91 -14.53 -1.62
CA SER A 68 6.94 -15.48 -0.50
C SER A 68 5.62 -15.55 0.28
N ALA A 69 4.68 -14.63 0.03
CA ALA A 69 3.39 -14.57 0.69
C ALA A 69 2.24 -14.37 -0.33
N LEU A 70 2.24 -15.17 -1.41
CA LEU A 70 1.20 -15.15 -2.45
C LEU A 70 -0.24 -15.24 -1.91
N PRO A 71 -0.59 -16.14 -0.96
CA PRO A 71 -1.95 -16.17 -0.41
C PRO A 71 -2.33 -14.84 0.24
N ARG A 72 -1.40 -14.24 1.00
CA ARG A 72 -1.60 -12.94 1.64
C ARG A 72 -1.79 -11.83 0.62
N ARG A 73 -1.06 -11.86 -0.51
CA ARG A 73 -1.19 -10.87 -1.57
C ARG A 73 -2.62 -10.84 -2.12
N ALA A 74 -3.23 -12.00 -2.35
CA ALA A 74 -4.62 -12.10 -2.81
C ALA A 74 -5.63 -11.56 -1.78
N GLU A 75 -5.45 -11.90 -0.49
CA GLU A 75 -6.29 -11.38 0.60
C GLU A 75 -6.26 -9.85 0.68
N LEU A 76 -5.09 -9.23 0.53
CA LEU A 76 -4.94 -7.78 0.59
C LEU A 76 -5.55 -7.07 -0.63
N PHE A 77 -5.44 -7.65 -1.83
CA PHE A 77 -6.15 -7.13 -2.99
C PHE A 77 -7.67 -7.20 -2.80
N ARG A 78 -8.16 -8.30 -2.22
CA ARG A 78 -9.59 -8.43 -1.90
C ARG A 78 -10.04 -7.38 -0.89
N LEU A 79 -9.24 -7.16 0.16
CA LEU A 79 -9.48 -6.12 1.16
C LEU A 79 -9.60 -4.72 0.54
N LEU A 80 -8.70 -4.35 -0.39
CA LEU A 80 -8.77 -3.06 -1.08
C LEU A 80 -10.07 -2.91 -1.88
N TYR A 81 -10.46 -3.97 -2.61
CA TYR A 81 -11.73 -4.02 -3.33
C TYR A 81 -12.92 -3.84 -2.40
N ASP A 82 -12.97 -4.59 -1.29
CA ASP A 82 -14.07 -4.53 -0.32
C ASP A 82 -14.16 -3.16 0.39
N CYS A 83 -13.04 -2.47 0.56
CA CYS A 83 -13.00 -1.12 1.12
C CYS A 83 -13.30 0.00 0.11
N GLY A 84 -13.45 -0.32 -1.18
CA GLY A 84 -13.64 0.67 -2.24
C GLY A 84 -12.44 1.59 -2.47
N LEU A 85 -11.24 1.20 -2.01
CA LEU A 85 -10.03 1.99 -2.17
C LEU A 85 -9.37 1.64 -3.51
N ALA A 86 -9.12 2.65 -4.35
CA ALA A 86 -8.55 2.46 -5.67
C ALA A 86 -7.22 1.70 -5.58
N THR A 87 -7.13 0.57 -6.28
CA THR A 87 -5.91 -0.23 -6.34
C THR A 87 -5.03 0.29 -7.49
N GLN A 88 -3.90 0.89 -7.16
CA GLN A 88 -3.01 1.49 -8.13
C GLN A 88 -2.02 0.49 -8.72
N ALA A 89 -1.94 0.44 -10.04
CA ALA A 89 -0.82 -0.17 -10.74
C ALA A 89 0.36 0.80 -10.73
N LEU A 90 1.52 0.36 -10.23
CA LEU A 90 2.76 1.12 -10.25
C LEU A 90 3.70 0.56 -11.29
N VAL A 91 4.21 1.41 -12.17
CA VAL A 91 5.22 1.09 -13.18
C VAL A 91 6.37 2.06 -13.02
N HIS A 92 7.60 1.55 -12.93
CA HIS A 92 8.77 2.42 -12.79
C HIS A 92 8.97 3.23 -14.07
N PRO A 93 9.36 4.51 -14.01
CA PRO A 93 9.67 5.32 -15.21
C PRO A 93 10.77 4.75 -16.14
N ARG A 94 11.47 3.69 -15.72
CA ARG A 94 12.55 3.01 -16.45
C ARG A 94 12.13 1.63 -16.93
N ALA A 95 10.93 1.18 -16.59
CA ALA A 95 10.40 -0.07 -17.10
C ALA A 95 10.11 0.09 -18.60
N VAL A 96 10.47 -0.91 -19.38
CA VAL A 96 10.06 -1.05 -20.78
C VAL A 96 8.96 -2.10 -20.80
N LEU A 97 7.78 -1.73 -21.27
CA LEU A 97 6.57 -2.56 -21.32
C LEU A 97 6.34 -3.11 -22.73
#